data_AF-A0A8H7ZK47-F1
#
_entry.id   AF-A0A8H7ZK47-F1
#
_cell.length_a   1.000
_cell.length_b   1.000
_cell.length_c   1.000
_cell.angle_alpha   90.00
_cell.angle_beta   90.00
_cell.angle_gamma   90.00
#
_symmetry.space_group_name_H-M   'P 1'
#
loop_
_entity.id
_entity.type
_entity.pdbx_description
1 polymer ?
#
loop_
_entity_poly.entity_id
_entity_poly.type
_entity_poly.pdbx_seq_one_letter_code
_entity_poly.pdbx_strand_id
1 'polypeptide(L)'
;MAPSQLQIKVNALKRLIKEEGLYQREVTEQEQHVNQMKANNADEYELKKQVEVLEESKRMVPQVSKKIEDLKKSLQEYLESYTGDEDLTEAKELLN
;
A
#
# COMPACT_ATOMS: atom_id res chain seq x y z
N MET A 1 -15.05 23.31 -8.55
CA MET A 1 -16.11 22.52 -7.91
C MET A 1 -15.48 21.55 -6.92
N ALA A 2 -16.15 21.23 -5.82
CA ALA A 2 -15.67 20.22 -4.88
C ALA A 2 -15.80 18.82 -5.51
N PRO A 3 -14.88 17.88 -5.23
CA PRO A 3 -14.99 16.52 -5.74
C PRO A 3 -16.20 15.79 -5.15
N SER A 4 -16.79 14.86 -5.92
CA SER A 4 -17.87 14.01 -5.44
C SER A 4 -17.37 13.02 -4.38
N GLN A 5 -18.29 12.46 -3.60
CA GLN A 5 -17.94 11.43 -2.61
C GLN A 5 -17.35 10.17 -3.28
N LEU A 6 -17.84 9.81 -4.47
CA LEU A 6 -17.28 8.76 -5.31
C LEU A 6 -15.82 9.05 -5.66
N GLN A 7 -15.55 10.24 -6.22
CA GLN A 7 -14.20 10.69 -6.59
C GLN A 7 -13.25 10.70 -5.38
N ILE A 8 -13.72 11.11 -4.21
CA ILE A 8 -12.91 11.12 -2.98
C ILE A 8 -12.49 9.69 -2.61
N LYS A 9 -13.44 8.74 -2.57
CA LYS A 9 -13.17 7.34 -2.21
C LYS A 9 -12.24 6.65 -3.22
N VAL A 10 -12.53 6.80 -4.52
CA VAL A 10 -11.72 6.25 -5.62
C VAL A 10 -10.29 6.77 -5.56
N ASN A 11 -10.11 8.09 -5.47
CA ASN A 11 -8.78 8.69 -5.43
C ASN A 11 -8.00 8.33 -4.16
N ALA A 12 -8.68 8.19 -3.02
CA ALA A 12 -8.05 7.71 -1.79
C ALA A 12 -7.55 6.27 -1.94
N LEU A 13 -8.35 5.38 -2.53
CA LEU A 13 -7.98 3.99 -2.74
C LEU A 13 -6.80 3.84 -3.71
N LYS A 14 -6.79 4.59 -4.81
CA LYS A 14 -5.65 4.65 -5.75
C LYS A 14 -4.35 5.09 -5.07
N ARG A 15 -4.43 6.08 -4.18
CA ARG A 15 -3.25 6.55 -3.43
C ARG A 15 -2.71 5.46 -2.51
N LEU A 16 -3.59 4.78 -1.77
CA LEU A 16 -3.18 3.70 -0.87
C LEU A 16 -2.57 2.51 -1.63
N ILE A 17 -3.15 2.10 -2.76
CA ILE A 17 -2.58 1.03 -3.60
C ILE A 17 -1.18 1.42 -4.11
N LYS A 18 -1.00 2.67 -4.53
CA LYS A 18 0.32 3.17 -4.94
C LYS A 18 1.30 3.19 -3.77
N GLU A 19 0.86 3.61 -2.59
CA GLU A 19 1.65 3.65 -1.36
C GLU A 19 2.09 2.25 -0.92
N GLU A 20 1.20 1.26 -0.97
CA GLU A 20 1.53 -0.15 -0.70
C GLU A 20 2.62 -0.65 -1.66
N GLY A 21 2.49 -0.36 -2.95
CA GLY A 21 3.50 -0.72 -3.95
C GLY A 21 4.86 -0.07 -3.71
N LEU A 22 4.90 1.14 -3.13
CA LEU A 22 6.15 1.78 -2.72
C LEU A 22 6.78 1.06 -1.53
N TYR A 23 6.01 0.70 -0.51
CA TYR A 23 6.52 -0.05 0.64
C TYR A 23 6.98 -1.46 0.26
N GLN A 24 6.28 -2.15 -0.63
CA GLN A 24 6.72 -3.46 -1.16
C GLN A 24 8.06 -3.36 -1.90
N ARG A 25 8.24 -2.29 -2.68
CA ARG A 25 9.52 -2.02 -3.35
C ARG A 25 10.63 -1.75 -2.33
N GLU A 26 10.36 -0.92 -1.33
CA GLU A 26 11.31 -0.62 -0.27
C GLU A 26 11.75 -1.89 0.47
N VAL A 27 10.81 -2.77 0.83
CA VAL A 27 11.12 -4.09 1.42
C VAL A 27 12.06 -4.88 0.51
N THR A 28 11.78 -4.94 -0.80
CA THR A 28 12.62 -5.66 -1.76
C THR A 28 14.03 -5.08 -1.83
N GLU A 29 14.17 -3.75 -1.87
CA GLU A 29 15.46 -3.05 -1.89
C GLU A 29 16.26 -3.33 -0.60
N GLN A 30 15.59 -3.29 0.55
CA GLN A 30 16.22 -3.60 1.84
C GLN A 30 16.64 -5.08 1.95
N GLU A 31 15.83 -6.02 1.43
CA GLU A 31 16.20 -7.44 1.37
C GLU A 31 17.44 -7.67 0.51
N GLN A 32 17.50 -7.02 -0.66
CA GLN A 32 18.67 -7.07 -1.53
C GLN A 32 19.91 -6.52 -0.82
N HIS A 33 19.77 -5.40 -0.12
CA HIS A 33 20.89 -4.79 0.60
C HIS A 33 21.40 -5.67 1.74
N VAL A 34 20.51 -6.24 2.57
CA VAL A 34 20.87 -7.23 3.60
C VAL A 34 21.58 -8.44 3.00
N ASN A 35 21.10 -8.96 1.87
CA ASN A 35 21.73 -10.10 1.20
C ASN A 35 23.13 -9.76 0.66
N GLN A 36 23.32 -8.55 0.14
CA GLN A 36 24.63 -8.07 -0.29
C GLN A 36 25.60 -7.90 0.88
N MET A 37 25.14 -7.37 2.02
CA MET A 37 25.95 -7.28 3.23
C MET A 37 26.42 -8.65 3.72
N LYS A 38 25.51 -9.65 3.71
CA LYS A 38 25.86 -11.04 4.03
C LYS A 38 26.91 -11.61 3.07
N ALA A 39 26.74 -11.40 1.76
CA ALA A 39 27.69 -11.89 0.76
C ALA A 39 29.08 -11.26 0.90
N ASN A 40 29.14 -10.00 1.36
CA ASN A 40 30.38 -9.27 1.58
C ASN A 40 31.02 -9.54 2.95
N ASN A 41 30.45 -10.42 3.78
CA ASN A 41 30.87 -10.66 5.17
C ASN A 41 30.96 -9.35 5.97
N ALA A 42 29.95 -8.49 5.85
CA ALA A 42 29.83 -7.27 6.65
C ALA A 42 29.91 -7.57 8.15
N ASP A 43 30.31 -6.57 8.94
CA ASP A 43 30.34 -6.68 10.39
C ASP A 43 28.98 -7.06 10.97
N GLU A 44 28.96 -7.91 12.00
CA GLU A 44 27.72 -8.44 12.57
C GLU A 44 26.81 -7.36 13.14
N TYR A 45 27.39 -6.30 13.73
CA TYR A 45 26.62 -5.19 14.28
C TYR A 45 25.96 -4.38 13.17
N GLU A 46 26.70 -4.10 12.08
CA GLU A 46 26.15 -3.42 10.90
C GLU A 46 25.05 -4.23 10.23
N LEU A 47 25.26 -5.53 10.03
CA LEU A 47 24.26 -6.42 9.46
C LEU A 47 22.99 -6.47 10.32
N LYS A 48 23.13 -6.54 11.65
CA LYS A 48 22.00 -6.53 12.57
C LYS A 48 21.20 -5.23 12.44
N LYS A 49 21.88 -4.08 12.35
CA LYS A 49 21.21 -2.80 12.14
C LYS A 49 20.44 -2.74 10.83
N GLN A 50 21.00 -3.30 9.76
CA GLN A 50 20.29 -3.32 8.49
C GLN A 50 19.06 -4.26 8.51
N VAL A 51 19.14 -5.37 9.24
CA VAL A 51 17.98 -6.24 9.46
C VAL A 51 16.89 -5.51 10.26
N GLU A 52 17.24 -4.70 11.26
CA GLU A 52 16.26 -3.87 11.99
C GLU A 52 15.51 -2.92 11.03
N VAL A 53 16.24 -2.25 10.12
CA VAL A 53 15.64 -1.39 9.07
C VAL A 53 14.71 -2.18 8.16
N LEU A 54 15.13 -3.35 7.68
CA LEU A 54 14.29 -4.21 6.85
C LEU A 54 12.98 -4.59 7.55
N GLU A 55 13.06 -4.97 8.82
CA GLU A 55 11.87 -5.36 9.59
C GLU A 55 10.94 -4.17 9.86
N GLU A 56 11.47 -2.95 9.97
CA GLU A 56 10.64 -1.73 10.01
C GLU A 56 9.89 -1.51 8.69
N SER A 57 10.57 -1.59 7.54
CA SER A 57 9.90 -1.47 6.23
C SER A 57 8.83 -2.55 6.04
N LYS A 58 9.10 -3.80 6.46
CA LYS A 58 8.12 -4.91 6.39
C LYS A 58 6.86 -4.65 7.21
N ARG A 59 6.95 -3.95 8.34
CA ARG A 59 5.78 -3.62 9.17
C ARG A 59 4.84 -2.61 8.50
N MET A 60 5.30 -1.87 7.50
CA MET A 60 4.47 -0.87 6.82
C MET A 60 3.48 -1.50 5.84
N VAL A 61 3.88 -2.57 5.13
CA VAL A 61 3.02 -3.21 4.11
C VAL A 61 1.67 -3.66 4.70
N PRO A 62 1.60 -4.46 5.79
CA PRO A 62 0.32 -4.91 6.35
C PRO A 62 -0.57 -3.77 6.85
N GLN A 63 0.03 -2.67 7.31
CA GLN A 63 -0.73 -1.51 7.78
C GLN A 63 -1.44 -0.80 6.63
N VAL A 64 -0.77 -0.65 5.47
CA VAL A 64 -1.39 -0.05 4.29
C VAL A 64 -2.38 -1.02 3.66
N SER A 65 -2.06 -2.32 3.58
CA SER A 65 -3.00 -3.35 3.09
C SER A 65 -4.32 -3.31 3.86
N LYS A 66 -4.26 -3.19 5.20
CA LYS A 66 -5.47 -3.07 6.01
C LYS A 66 -6.29 -1.80 5.69
N LYS A 67 -5.63 -0.66 5.50
CA LYS A 67 -6.32 0.58 5.07
C LYS A 67 -6.96 0.44 3.69
N ILE A 68 -6.31 -0.29 2.77
CA ILE A 68 -6.86 -0.60 1.45
C ILE A 68 -8.14 -1.43 1.61
N GLU A 69 -8.11 -2.50 2.41
CA GLU A 69 -9.27 -3.35 2.67
C GLU A 69 -10.44 -2.58 3.27
N ASP A 70 -10.18 -1.78 4.31
CA ASP A 70 -11.19 -0.95 4.96
C ASP A 70 -11.82 0.06 3.96
N LEU A 71 -11.00 0.65 3.09
CA LEU A 71 -11.49 1.60 2.09
C LEU A 71 -12.21 0.91 0.91
N LYS A 72 -11.77 -0.29 0.49
CA LYS A 72 -12.49 -1.13 -0.47
C LYS A 72 -13.90 -1.45 0.08
N LYS A 73 -13.99 -1.88 1.33
CA LYS A 73 -15.28 -2.13 1.99
C LYS A 73 -16.16 -0.86 2.01
N SER A 74 -15.59 0.28 2.41
CA SER A 74 -16.30 1.56 2.44
C SER A 74 -16.73 2.07 1.06
N LEU A 75 -16.00 1.73 0.00
CA LEU A 75 -16.37 2.02 -1.38
C LEU A 75 -17.49 1.09 -1.84
N GLN A 76 -17.42 -0.21 -1.54
CA GLN A 76 -18.46 -1.17 -1.85
C GLN A 76 -19.81 -0.78 -1.21
N GLU A 77 -19.83 -0.50 0.10
CA GLU A 77 -21.03 -0.05 0.83
C GLU A 77 -21.62 1.25 0.23
N TYR A 78 -20.75 2.14 -0.25
CA TYR A 78 -21.21 3.37 -0.91
C TYR A 78 -21.88 3.08 -2.26
N LEU A 79 -21.30 2.18 -3.06
CA LEU A 79 -21.87 1.80 -4.36
C LEU A 79 -23.21 1.07 -4.23
N GLU A 80 -23.43 0.31 -3.16
CA GLU A 80 -24.70 -0.39 -2.90
C GLU A 80 -25.90 0.56 -2.75
N SER A 81 -25.67 1.79 -2.31
CA SER A 81 -26.69 2.83 -2.11
C SER A 81 -26.57 4.00 -3.10
N TYR A 82 -25.67 3.90 -4.07
CA TYR A 82 -25.43 4.96 -5.04
C TYR A 82 -26.53 5.02 -6.10
N THR A 83 -27.18 6.19 -6.24
CA THR A 83 -28.26 6.42 -7.22
C THR A 83 -27.96 7.56 -8.19
N GLY A 84 -26.70 8.01 -8.27
CA GLY A 84 -26.27 9.04 -9.21
C GLY A 84 -26.00 8.48 -10.60
N ASP A 85 -25.54 9.36 -11.50
CA ASP A 85 -25.26 9.08 -12.91
C ASP A 85 -23.76 9.11 -13.25
N GLU A 86 -22.87 9.17 -12.25
CA GLU A 86 -21.42 9.08 -12.48
C GLU A 86 -21.01 7.70 -13.02
N ASP A 87 -19.95 7.67 -13.83
CA ASP A 87 -19.34 6.42 -14.28
C ASP A 87 -18.69 5.67 -13.11
N LEU A 88 -19.13 4.42 -12.91
CA LEU A 88 -18.68 3.55 -11.82
C LEU A 88 -17.60 2.55 -12.25
N THR A 89 -17.14 2.59 -13.50
CA THR A 89 -16.20 1.61 -14.06
C THR A 89 -14.93 1.52 -13.23
N GLU A 90 -14.26 2.65 -12.98
CA GLU A 90 -13.03 2.70 -12.20
C GLU A 90 -13.24 2.24 -10.75
N ALA A 91 -14.36 2.61 -10.13
CA ALA A 91 -14.68 2.19 -8.77
C ALA A 91 -14.85 0.67 -8.67
N LYS A 92 -15.46 0.04 -9.68
CA LYS A 92 -15.62 -1.42 -9.76
C LYS A 92 -14.30 -2.13 -10.04
N GLU A 93 -13.47 -1.59 -10.91
CA GLU A 93 -12.13 -2.13 -11.18
C GLU A 93 -11.26 -2.16 -9.91
N LEU A 94 -11.33 -1.13 -9.08
CA LEU A 94 -10.59 -1.07 -7.81
C LEU A 94 -11.11 -2.06 -6.75
N LEU A 95 -12.33 -2.56 -6.89
CA LEU A 95 -12.91 -3.54 -5.96
C LEU A 95 -12.63 -4.99 -6.35
N ASN A 96 -12.34 -5.24 -7.62
CA ASN A 96 -11.85 -6.54 -8.10
C ASN A 96 -10.42 -6.82 -7.60
#